data_AF-A0A3R6PKA4-F1
#
_entry.id   AF-A0A3R6PKA4-F1
#
_cell.length_a   1.000
_cell.length_b   1.000
_cell.length_c   1.000
_cell.angle_alpha   90.00
_cell.angle_beta   90.00
_cell.angle_gamma   90.00
#
_symmetry.space_group_name_H-M   'P 1'
#
loop_
_entity.id
_entity.type
_entity.pdbx_description
1 polymer ?
#
loop_
_entity_poly.entity_id
_entity_poly.type
_entity_poly.pdbx_seq_one_letter_code
_entity_poly.pdbx_strand_id
1 'polypeptide(L)'
;MRYEIKGGMMPVVEIILEAGESINCEKGAMVWMSPNMQMQTSGGGVGKMFTRAISGESMFRNTYTAQGGPGLIAFGSSFVGNIMAVEIGPGKEIICQKSAYLASTPGINLEIAFQKKIAGGFFGGEGFIMQRITGQGIVFLEIDGSVVDYMLAPGQQMVIDTGYLAMMDATCSLNAETVKGGAMNMFFGGEGFFNTVVTGPGKITLQTMPKSQLAAEIASMIPSK
;
A
#
# COMPACT_ATOMS: atom_id res chain seq x y z
N MET A 1 10.20 -20.13 3.19
CA MET A 1 9.91 -18.88 3.93
C MET A 1 8.95 -19.11 5.09
N ARG A 2 9.26 -18.57 6.28
CA ARG A 2 8.35 -18.47 7.45
C ARG A 2 8.25 -17.01 7.87
N TYR A 3 7.10 -16.58 8.39
CA TYR A 3 6.94 -15.20 8.89
C TYR A 3 6.16 -15.14 10.21
N GLU A 4 6.38 -14.07 10.96
CA GLU A 4 5.64 -13.75 12.19
C GLU A 4 5.43 -12.24 12.25
N ILE A 5 4.19 -11.80 12.56
CA ILE A 5 3.85 -10.39 12.74
C ILE A 5 3.85 -10.10 14.24
N LYS A 6 4.63 -9.11 14.68
CA LYS A 6 4.86 -8.72 16.08
C LYS A 6 4.57 -7.23 16.28
N GLY A 7 4.49 -6.77 17.53
CA GLY A 7 4.46 -5.33 17.86
C GLY A 7 3.08 -4.69 17.99
N GLY A 8 1.98 -5.46 17.84
CA GLY A 8 0.63 -4.94 18.01
C GLY A 8 0.32 -3.80 17.04
N MET A 9 -0.07 -2.63 17.56
CA MET A 9 -0.42 -1.44 16.74
C MET A 9 0.78 -0.69 16.14
N MET A 10 2.01 -1.10 16.45
CA MET A 10 3.22 -0.60 15.80
C MET A 10 4.00 -1.81 15.26
N PRO A 11 3.46 -2.46 14.21
CA PRO A 11 3.86 -3.80 13.87
C PRO A 11 5.14 -3.87 13.05
N VAL A 12 5.79 -5.02 13.18
CA VAL A 12 6.85 -5.50 12.28
C VAL A 12 6.46 -6.88 11.78
N VAL A 13 6.83 -7.23 10.56
CA VAL A 13 6.84 -8.61 10.08
C VAL A 13 8.28 -9.11 10.04
N GLU A 14 8.58 -10.13 10.84
CA GLU A 14 9.85 -10.87 10.78
C GLU A 14 9.70 -12.06 9.85
N ILE A 15 10.69 -12.25 8.98
CA ILE A 15 10.68 -13.27 7.94
C ILE A 15 11.99 -14.05 7.99
N ILE A 16 11.87 -15.37 8.07
CA ILE A 16 12.99 -16.31 7.96
C ILE A 16 12.98 -16.86 6.54
N LEU A 17 14.05 -16.56 5.82
CA LEU A 17 14.34 -17.03 4.47
C LEU A 17 15.38 -18.14 4.55
N GLU A 18 15.12 -19.25 3.88
CA GLU A 18 16.13 -20.31 3.70
C GLU A 18 17.23 -19.84 2.73
N ALA A 19 18.37 -20.54 2.69
CA ALA A 19 19.48 -20.16 1.83
C ALA A 19 19.04 -20.04 0.35
N GLY A 20 19.28 -18.89 -0.27
CA GLY A 20 18.89 -18.58 -1.64
C GLY A 20 17.44 -18.09 -1.81
N GLU A 21 16.59 -18.14 -0.77
CA GLU A 21 15.28 -17.50 -0.82
C GLU A 21 15.42 -15.98 -0.77
N SER A 22 14.47 -15.30 -1.41
CA SER A 22 14.46 -13.84 -1.53
C SER A 22 13.12 -13.24 -1.13
N ILE A 23 13.14 -11.95 -0.82
CA ILE A 23 11.96 -11.13 -0.59
C ILE A 23 12.13 -9.75 -1.25
N ASN A 24 11.06 -9.23 -1.83
CA ASN A 24 11.02 -7.89 -2.40
C ASN A 24 10.37 -6.93 -1.40
N CYS A 25 10.85 -5.70 -1.30
CA CYS A 25 10.22 -4.67 -0.46
C CYS A 25 10.27 -3.28 -1.10
N GLU A 26 9.45 -2.38 -0.58
CA GLU A 26 9.55 -0.96 -0.88
C GLU A 26 10.85 -0.38 -0.28
N LYS A 27 11.34 0.70 -0.88
CA LYS A 27 12.50 1.42 -0.37
C LYS A 27 12.23 1.93 1.05
N GLY A 28 13.14 1.62 1.97
CA GLY A 28 13.06 2.10 3.36
C GLY A 28 12.20 1.26 4.30
N ALA A 29 11.57 0.18 3.82
CA ALA A 29 10.75 -0.71 4.65
C ALA A 29 11.56 -1.60 5.62
N MET A 30 12.83 -1.86 5.32
CA MET A 30 13.69 -2.75 6.13
C MET A 30 14.09 -2.07 7.44
N VAL A 31 13.93 -2.80 8.56
CA VAL A 31 14.27 -2.30 9.91
C VAL A 31 15.49 -3.01 10.49
N TRP A 32 15.51 -4.34 10.50
CA TRP A 32 16.68 -5.14 10.87
C TRP A 32 16.79 -6.40 10.02
N MET A 33 18.00 -6.96 9.95
CA MET A 33 18.27 -8.21 9.25
C MET A 33 19.53 -8.89 9.81
N SER A 34 19.65 -10.20 9.60
CA SER A 34 20.88 -10.94 9.89
C SER A 34 21.99 -10.55 8.90
N PRO A 35 23.28 -10.68 9.29
CA PRO A 35 24.41 -10.21 8.47
C PRO A 35 24.55 -10.88 7.09
N ASN A 36 23.93 -12.04 6.91
CA ASN A 36 23.97 -12.81 5.67
C ASN A 36 22.87 -12.43 4.66
N MET A 37 22.04 -11.43 4.96
CA MET A 37 21.06 -10.89 4.02
C MET A 37 21.70 -9.93 3.03
N GLN A 38 21.69 -10.28 1.75
CA GLN A 38 22.26 -9.46 0.69
C GLN A 38 21.18 -8.67 -0.05
N MET A 39 21.33 -7.36 -0.12
CA MET A 39 20.43 -6.47 -0.85
C MET A 39 20.88 -6.28 -2.30
N GLN A 40 19.92 -6.34 -3.23
CA GLN A 40 20.07 -5.91 -4.61
C GLN A 40 18.95 -4.93 -4.95
N THR A 41 19.30 -3.75 -5.45
CA THR A 41 18.31 -2.76 -5.90
C THR A 41 18.04 -2.92 -7.38
N SER A 42 16.83 -3.31 -7.73
CA SER A 42 16.37 -3.34 -9.12
C SER A 42 16.04 -1.91 -9.58
N GLY A 43 16.83 -1.36 -10.52
CA GLY A 43 16.61 -0.01 -11.07
C GLY A 43 17.86 0.84 -11.36
N GLY A 44 19.07 0.29 -11.17
CA GLY A 44 20.36 1.02 -11.26
C GLY A 44 20.85 1.46 -12.64
N GLY A 45 19.97 1.92 -13.54
CA GLY A 45 20.38 2.51 -14.83
C GLY A 45 19.43 3.61 -15.26
N VAL A 46 19.96 4.83 -15.44
CA VAL A 46 19.19 6.05 -15.79
C VAL A 46 18.25 5.83 -16.99
N GLY A 47 18.67 5.04 -17.99
CA GLY A 47 17.85 4.74 -19.18
C GLY A 47 16.66 3.80 -18.91
N LYS A 48 16.82 2.77 -18.08
CA LYS A 48 15.72 1.84 -17.73
C LYS A 48 14.73 2.46 -16.74
N MET A 49 15.19 3.40 -15.93
CA MET A 49 14.35 4.19 -15.03
C MET A 49 13.36 5.07 -15.80
N PHE A 50 13.79 5.70 -16.90
CA PHE A 50 12.93 6.52 -17.75
C PHE A 50 11.84 5.70 -18.45
N THR A 51 12.19 4.53 -18.99
CA THR A 51 11.22 3.63 -19.64
C THR A 51 10.16 3.11 -18.67
N ARG A 52 10.54 2.79 -17.42
CA ARG A 52 9.61 2.30 -16.40
C ARG A 52 8.71 3.38 -15.81
N ALA A 53 9.23 4.61 -15.67
CA ALA A 53 8.42 5.76 -15.29
C ALA A 53 7.31 6.03 -16.33
N ILE A 54 7.58 5.78 -17.61
CA ILE A 54 6.60 5.86 -18.70
C ILE A 54 5.64 4.66 -18.69
N SER A 55 6.10 3.46 -18.34
CA SER A 55 5.29 2.23 -18.35
C SER A 55 4.45 2.02 -17.09
N GLY A 56 4.56 2.89 -16.08
CA GLY A 56 3.81 2.76 -14.82
C GLY A 56 4.28 1.61 -13.93
N GLU A 57 5.41 0.97 -14.23
CA GLU A 57 6.00 -0.08 -13.40
C GLU A 57 6.57 0.51 -12.10
N SER A 58 6.31 -0.14 -10.96
CA SER A 58 6.76 0.28 -9.62
C SER A 58 8.24 0.69 -9.61
N MET A 59 8.48 1.99 -9.40
CA MET A 59 9.81 2.57 -9.26
C MET A 59 10.49 2.00 -8.00
N PHE A 60 11.66 1.41 -8.18
CA PHE A 60 12.57 0.92 -7.13
C PHE A 60 12.00 -0.16 -6.18
N ARG A 61 12.36 -1.43 -6.44
CA ARG A 61 12.20 -2.50 -5.46
C ARG A 61 13.58 -2.97 -5.01
N ASN A 62 13.75 -3.08 -3.69
CA ASN A 62 14.88 -3.78 -3.13
C ASN A 62 14.51 -5.26 -3.01
N THR A 63 15.44 -6.12 -3.40
CA THR A 63 15.35 -7.56 -3.22
C THR A 63 16.42 -7.96 -2.22
N TYR A 64 16.02 -8.65 -1.15
CA TYR A 64 16.94 -9.20 -0.16
C TYR A 64 16.98 -10.72 -0.31
N THR A 65 18.19 -11.29 -0.32
CA THR A 65 18.39 -12.74 -0.48
C THR A 65 19.27 -13.29 0.64
N ALA A 66 18.88 -14.40 1.25
CA ALA A 66 19.67 -15.05 2.29
C ALA A 66 20.87 -15.81 1.68
N GLN A 67 22.09 -15.50 2.13
CA GLN A 67 23.32 -16.13 1.65
C GLN A 67 23.87 -17.13 2.67
N GLY A 68 24.37 -18.27 2.18
CA GLY A 68 25.14 -19.22 2.99
C GLY A 68 24.41 -19.90 4.16
N GLY A 69 23.08 -19.74 4.27
CA GLY A 69 22.27 -20.31 5.33
C GLY A 69 20.94 -19.55 5.50
N PRO A 70 20.10 -19.95 6.46
CA PRO A 70 18.89 -19.20 6.80
C PRO A 70 19.23 -17.77 7.22
N GLY A 71 18.42 -16.81 6.77
CA GLY A 71 18.56 -15.39 7.10
C GLY A 71 17.25 -14.82 7.65
N LEU A 72 17.37 -13.93 8.63
CA LEU A 72 16.25 -13.18 9.20
C LEU A 72 16.22 -11.79 8.59
N ILE A 73 15.04 -11.31 8.21
CA ILE A 73 14.81 -9.93 7.81
C ILE A 73 13.46 -9.45 8.35
N ALA A 74 13.41 -8.19 8.75
CA ALA A 74 12.22 -7.58 9.32
C ALA A 74 11.83 -6.30 8.59
N PHE A 75 10.52 -6.16 8.32
CA PHE A 75 9.93 -4.98 7.71
C PHE A 75 8.90 -4.36 8.65
N GLY A 76 9.04 -3.07 8.94
CA GLY A 76 8.20 -2.34 9.88
C GLY A 76 7.21 -1.45 9.15
N SER A 77 6.03 -1.27 9.74
CA SER A 77 5.10 -0.27 9.22
C SER A 77 5.68 1.15 9.39
N SER A 78 5.47 1.98 8.38
CA SER A 78 5.86 3.39 8.36
C SER A 78 4.96 4.27 9.24
N PHE A 79 3.84 3.72 9.72
CA PHE A 79 2.84 4.42 10.50
C PHE A 79 2.21 3.52 11.57
N VAL A 80 1.46 4.12 12.51
CA VAL A 80 0.72 3.34 13.51
C VAL A 80 -0.40 2.59 12.78
N GLY A 81 -0.47 1.27 12.95
CA GLY A 81 -1.47 0.48 12.28
C GLY A 81 -1.30 -1.03 12.38
N ASN A 82 -1.61 -1.73 11.30
CA ASN A 82 -1.56 -3.19 11.20
C ASN A 82 -0.73 -3.63 9.98
N ILE A 83 -0.07 -4.79 10.06
CA ILE A 83 0.45 -5.49 8.89
C ILE A 83 -0.48 -6.67 8.57
N MET A 84 -0.89 -6.78 7.33
CA MET A 84 -1.67 -7.90 6.81
C MET A 84 -0.82 -8.74 5.86
N ALA A 85 -0.80 -10.06 6.07
CA ALA A 85 -0.27 -11.01 5.09
C ALA A 85 -1.41 -11.52 4.21
N VAL A 86 -1.33 -11.26 2.90
CA VAL A 86 -2.36 -11.62 1.92
C VAL A 86 -1.77 -12.59 0.90
N GLU A 87 -2.40 -13.74 0.75
CA GLU A 87 -2.06 -14.69 -0.30
C GLU A 87 -2.59 -14.22 -1.66
N ILE A 88 -1.70 -14.16 -2.64
CA ILE A 88 -2.01 -13.83 -4.02
C ILE A 88 -1.84 -15.09 -4.87
N GLY A 89 -2.80 -15.30 -5.75
CA GLY A 89 -2.86 -16.42 -6.69
C GLY A 89 -3.94 -16.16 -7.74
N PRO A 90 -4.13 -17.07 -8.70
CA PRO A 90 -5.19 -16.95 -9.70
C PRO A 90 -6.57 -16.77 -9.05
N GLY A 91 -7.26 -15.68 -9.39
CA GLY A 91 -8.59 -15.35 -8.84
C GLY A 91 -8.57 -14.78 -7.42
N LYS A 92 -7.38 -14.53 -6.84
CA LYS A 92 -7.16 -13.86 -5.54
C LYS A 92 -6.43 -12.53 -5.73
N GLU A 93 -6.56 -11.92 -6.90
CA GLU A 93 -5.97 -10.61 -7.16
C GLU A 93 -6.66 -9.54 -6.29
N ILE A 94 -5.87 -8.58 -5.83
CA ILE A 94 -6.37 -7.46 -5.02
C ILE A 94 -5.98 -6.14 -5.67
N ILE A 95 -6.63 -5.07 -5.25
CA ILE A 95 -6.28 -3.69 -5.56
C ILE A 95 -6.10 -2.97 -4.22
N CYS A 96 -4.93 -2.41 -3.95
CA CYS A 96 -4.63 -1.71 -2.70
C CYS A 96 -4.02 -0.33 -2.95
N GLN A 97 -4.01 0.54 -1.93
CA GLN A 97 -3.25 1.80 -2.02
C GLN A 97 -1.78 1.48 -2.31
N LYS A 98 -1.15 2.28 -3.16
CA LYS A 98 0.28 2.14 -3.48
C LYS A 98 1.12 2.15 -2.20
N SER A 99 0.82 3.08 -1.30
CA SER A 99 1.50 3.25 -0.01
C SER A 99 1.24 2.16 1.02
N ALA A 100 0.32 1.22 0.75
CA ALA A 100 0.08 0.09 1.64
C ALA A 100 1.06 -1.06 1.38
N TYR A 101 1.74 -1.11 0.23
CA TYR A 101 2.65 -2.22 -0.05
C TYR A 101 3.92 -2.14 0.80
N LEU A 102 4.21 -3.18 1.58
CA LEU A 102 5.40 -3.24 2.43
C LEU A 102 6.46 -4.17 1.82
N ALA A 103 6.10 -5.44 1.61
CA ALA A 103 6.98 -6.47 1.10
C ALA A 103 6.20 -7.58 0.39
N SER A 104 6.87 -8.41 -0.41
CA SER A 104 6.25 -9.58 -1.01
C SER A 104 7.26 -10.65 -1.40
N THR A 105 6.82 -11.90 -1.48
CA THR A 105 7.61 -12.95 -2.12
C THR A 105 7.90 -12.62 -3.59
N PRO A 106 8.92 -13.26 -4.19
CA PRO A 106 9.06 -13.30 -5.64
C PRO A 106 7.78 -13.84 -6.31
N GLY A 107 7.53 -13.45 -7.56
CA GLY A 107 6.33 -13.85 -8.31
C GLY A 107 5.12 -12.90 -8.15
N ILE A 108 5.25 -11.83 -7.37
CA ILE A 108 4.22 -10.79 -7.21
C ILE A 108 4.49 -9.60 -8.16
N ASN A 109 3.47 -9.26 -8.95
CA ASN A 109 3.45 -8.15 -9.88
C ASN A 109 2.59 -7.01 -9.33
N LEU A 110 3.05 -5.78 -9.53
CA LEU A 110 2.37 -4.56 -9.11
C LEU A 110 2.13 -3.70 -10.35
N GLU A 111 0.88 -3.31 -10.59
CA GLU A 111 0.49 -2.47 -11.72
C GLU A 111 -0.45 -1.36 -11.22
N ILE A 112 -0.31 -0.13 -11.74
CA ILE A 112 -1.24 0.95 -11.39
C ILE A 112 -2.63 0.61 -11.94
N ALA A 113 -3.61 0.44 -11.04
CA ALA A 113 -5.00 0.16 -11.39
C ALA A 113 -5.84 1.43 -11.48
N PHE A 114 -5.50 2.43 -10.65
CA PHE A 114 -6.19 3.69 -10.57
C PHE A 114 -5.22 4.78 -10.13
N GLN A 115 -5.28 5.94 -10.77
CA GLN A 115 -4.55 7.12 -10.34
C GLN A 115 -5.41 8.36 -10.50
N LYS A 116 -5.58 9.10 -9.40
CA LYS A 116 -6.20 10.42 -9.39
C LYS A 116 -5.21 11.42 -8.82
N LYS A 117 -4.78 12.37 -9.66
CA LYS A 117 -3.98 13.51 -9.20
C LYS A 117 -4.85 14.38 -8.28
N ILE A 118 -4.37 14.64 -7.07
CA ILE A 118 -5.02 15.50 -6.09
C ILE A 118 -4.14 16.73 -5.92
N ALA A 119 -4.70 17.92 -6.19
CA ALA A 119 -4.02 19.18 -5.94
C ALA A 119 -3.86 19.36 -4.42
N GLY A 120 -2.66 19.77 -3.96
CA GLY A 120 -2.42 20.08 -2.53
C GLY A 120 -1.42 19.19 -1.80
N GLY A 121 -0.81 18.19 -2.45
CA GLY A 121 0.37 17.48 -1.89
C GLY A 121 0.11 16.46 -0.77
N PHE A 122 -1.13 16.31 -0.28
CA PHE A 122 -1.51 15.43 0.85
C PHE A 122 -1.31 13.91 0.64
N PHE A 123 -0.86 13.47 -0.54
CA PHE A 123 -0.47 12.08 -0.85
C PHE A 123 0.97 12.01 -1.38
N GLY A 124 1.91 12.73 -0.76
CA GLY A 124 3.31 12.78 -1.21
C GLY A 124 3.51 13.42 -2.59
N GLY A 125 2.53 14.19 -3.07
CA GLY A 125 2.55 14.86 -4.37
C GLY A 125 2.14 14.01 -5.58
N GLU A 126 2.06 12.68 -5.46
CA GLU A 126 1.68 11.79 -6.58
C GLU A 126 0.15 11.65 -6.75
N GLY A 127 -0.61 12.02 -5.72
CA GLY A 127 -2.07 11.85 -5.66
C GLY A 127 -2.48 10.49 -5.11
N PHE A 128 -3.76 10.16 -5.22
CA PHE A 128 -4.29 8.88 -4.78
C PHE A 128 -4.04 7.82 -5.86
N ILE A 129 -3.25 6.80 -5.51
CA ILE A 129 -2.87 5.71 -6.42
C ILE A 129 -3.28 4.39 -5.78
N MET A 130 -4.08 3.62 -6.51
CA MET A 130 -4.33 2.21 -6.22
C MET A 130 -3.56 1.35 -7.22
N GLN A 131 -2.92 0.30 -6.73
CA GLN A 131 -2.21 -0.68 -7.53
C GLN A 131 -2.91 -2.05 -7.46
N ARG A 132 -3.03 -2.71 -8.60
CA ARG A 132 -3.44 -4.09 -8.71
C ARG A 132 -2.24 -4.99 -8.41
N ILE A 133 -2.47 -5.99 -7.57
CA ILE A 133 -1.48 -7.00 -7.20
C ILE A 133 -1.91 -8.34 -7.79
N THR A 134 -1.05 -8.93 -8.61
CA THR A 134 -1.27 -10.22 -9.28
C THR A 134 -0.06 -11.13 -9.14
N GLY A 135 -0.19 -12.38 -9.59
CA GLY A 135 0.88 -13.37 -9.58
C GLY A 135 0.62 -14.49 -8.59
N GLN A 136 1.68 -15.02 -7.98
CA GLN A 136 1.60 -16.13 -7.03
C GLN A 136 2.57 -15.88 -5.87
N GLY A 137 2.05 -15.84 -4.64
CA GLY A 137 2.88 -15.62 -3.47
C GLY A 137 2.16 -14.97 -2.30
N ILE A 138 2.92 -14.31 -1.43
CA ILE A 138 2.40 -13.56 -0.29
C ILE A 138 2.82 -12.11 -0.45
N VAL A 139 1.87 -11.19 -0.24
CA VAL A 139 2.13 -9.76 -0.07
C VAL A 139 1.86 -9.36 1.37
N PHE A 140 2.75 -8.55 1.93
CA PHE A 140 2.59 -7.90 3.21
C PHE A 140 2.18 -6.45 2.96
N LEU A 141 1.06 -6.06 3.54
CA LEU A 141 0.50 -4.72 3.43
C LEU A 141 0.48 -4.03 4.79
N GLU A 142 0.89 -2.76 4.84
CA GLU A 142 0.62 -1.89 5.97
C GLU A 142 -0.75 -1.20 5.81
N ILE A 143 -1.56 -1.24 6.86
CA ILE A 143 -2.88 -0.61 6.94
C ILE A 143 -2.85 0.41 8.07
N ASP A 144 -3.10 1.69 7.76
CA ASP A 144 -2.98 2.78 8.72
C ASP A 144 -4.11 2.78 9.77
N GLY A 145 -3.77 2.68 11.05
CA GLY A 145 -4.74 2.47 12.12
C GLY A 145 -5.29 1.03 12.15
N SER A 146 -6.59 0.88 12.37
CA SER A 146 -7.24 -0.43 12.47
C SER A 146 -7.81 -0.89 11.13
N VAL A 147 -7.90 -2.22 10.96
CA VAL A 147 -8.49 -2.88 9.79
C VAL A 147 -10.00 -3.01 10.00
N VAL A 148 -10.80 -2.53 9.05
CA VAL A 148 -12.26 -2.72 9.06
C VAL A 148 -12.71 -3.31 7.72
N ASP A 149 -13.25 -4.51 7.76
CA ASP A 149 -13.63 -5.25 6.56
C ASP A 149 -15.14 -5.21 6.30
N TYR A 150 -15.52 -5.07 5.04
CA TYR A 150 -16.89 -5.23 4.57
C TYR A 150 -16.95 -6.15 3.34
N MET A 151 -17.99 -6.97 3.26
CA MET A 151 -18.30 -7.76 2.09
C MET A 151 -19.42 -7.08 1.32
N LEU A 152 -19.16 -6.65 0.09
CA LEU A 152 -20.16 -6.04 -0.78
C LEU A 152 -20.80 -7.11 -1.67
N ALA A 153 -22.12 -7.18 -1.68
CA ALA A 153 -22.87 -7.99 -2.64
C ALA A 153 -22.74 -7.43 -4.07
N PRO A 154 -23.08 -8.20 -5.12
CA PRO A 154 -23.09 -7.69 -6.50
C PRO A 154 -23.96 -6.43 -6.62
N GLY A 155 -23.38 -5.33 -7.11
CA GLY A 155 -24.06 -4.05 -7.27
C GLY A 155 -24.25 -3.24 -5.97
N GLN A 156 -23.93 -3.79 -4.80
CA GLN A 156 -23.93 -3.03 -3.55
C GLN A 156 -22.79 -2.01 -3.57
N GLN A 157 -23.10 -0.78 -3.16
CA GLN A 157 -22.15 0.33 -3.13
C GLN A 157 -21.80 0.74 -1.71
N MET A 158 -20.57 1.22 -1.54
CA MET A 158 -20.14 1.97 -0.37
C MET A 158 -19.44 3.24 -0.82
N VAL A 159 -19.84 4.37 -0.23
CA VAL A 159 -19.18 5.66 -0.39
C VAL A 159 -18.17 5.82 0.74
N ILE A 160 -16.92 6.08 0.41
CA ILE A 160 -15.78 6.07 1.34
C ILE A 160 -14.97 7.34 1.10
N ASP A 161 -14.51 8.02 2.16
CA ASP A 161 -13.48 9.04 1.99
C ASP A 161 -12.25 8.38 1.33
N THR A 162 -11.74 8.99 0.26
CA THR A 162 -10.70 8.38 -0.59
C THR A 162 -9.48 7.89 0.19
N GLY A 163 -9.06 8.58 1.25
CA GLY A 163 -7.90 8.17 2.06
C GLY A 163 -8.13 6.89 2.87
N TYR A 164 -9.38 6.53 3.14
CA TYR A 164 -9.78 5.44 4.04
C TYR A 164 -9.92 4.07 3.34
N LEU A 165 -9.99 4.03 2.01
CA LEU A 165 -10.00 2.76 1.26
C LEU A 165 -8.57 2.21 1.15
N ALA A 166 -8.24 1.16 1.89
CA ALA A 166 -6.89 0.60 1.90
C ALA A 166 -6.70 -0.50 0.85
N MET A 167 -7.67 -1.40 0.72
CA MET A 167 -7.64 -2.54 -0.20
C MET A 167 -9.06 -2.96 -0.62
N MET A 168 -9.19 -3.55 -1.80
CA MET A 168 -10.39 -4.23 -2.26
C MET A 168 -10.03 -5.45 -3.10
N ASP A 169 -10.92 -6.43 -3.15
CA ASP A 169 -10.81 -7.54 -4.11
C ASP A 169 -10.85 -6.98 -5.54
N ALA A 170 -10.14 -7.64 -6.46
CA ALA A 170 -10.11 -7.25 -7.87
C ALA A 170 -11.47 -7.33 -8.58
N THR A 171 -12.46 -7.98 -7.98
CA THR A 171 -13.84 -8.10 -8.48
C THR A 171 -14.68 -6.85 -8.19
N CYS A 172 -14.26 -6.01 -7.25
CA CYS A 172 -14.87 -4.72 -6.99
C CYS A 172 -14.52 -3.71 -8.10
N SER A 173 -15.40 -2.74 -8.32
CA SER A 173 -15.13 -1.58 -9.17
C SER A 173 -15.02 -0.31 -8.34
N LEU A 174 -14.16 0.61 -8.76
CA LEU A 174 -13.84 1.85 -8.06
C LEU A 174 -14.12 3.05 -8.95
N ASN A 175 -14.91 4.00 -8.46
CA ASN A 175 -15.16 5.29 -9.10
C ASN A 175 -14.89 6.43 -8.12
N ALA A 176 -14.02 7.37 -8.48
CA ALA A 176 -13.83 8.59 -7.68
C ALA A 176 -14.88 9.64 -8.07
N GLU A 177 -15.68 10.06 -7.10
CA GLU A 177 -16.67 11.12 -7.24
C GLU A 177 -16.24 12.38 -6.49
N THR A 178 -16.32 13.52 -7.17
CA THR A 178 -16.16 14.82 -6.49
C THR A 178 -17.37 15.06 -5.61
N VAL A 179 -17.14 15.40 -4.33
CA VAL A 179 -18.23 15.68 -3.38
C VAL A 179 -19.14 16.78 -3.93
N LYS A 180 -20.46 16.53 -3.92
CA LYS A 180 -21.47 17.51 -4.31
C LYS A 180 -21.42 18.67 -3.30
N GLY A 181 -20.92 19.83 -3.73
CA GLY A 181 -20.69 21.01 -2.88
C GLY A 181 -19.43 21.80 -3.24
N GLY A 182 -18.50 21.20 -3.99
CA GLY A 182 -17.30 21.88 -4.51
C GLY A 182 -16.33 22.34 -3.42
N ALA A 183 -15.45 23.29 -3.76
CA ALA A 183 -14.41 23.82 -2.88
C ALA A 183 -14.93 24.48 -1.58
N MET A 184 -16.23 24.77 -1.46
CA MET A 184 -16.84 25.33 -0.25
C MET A 184 -17.03 24.29 0.85
N ASN A 185 -17.55 23.09 0.55
CA ASN A 185 -17.63 21.99 1.55
C ASN A 185 -16.24 21.55 2.02
N MET A 186 -15.25 21.66 1.14
CA MET A 186 -13.85 21.35 1.38
C MET A 186 -13.17 22.30 2.39
N PHE A 187 -13.60 23.57 2.45
CA PHE A 187 -13.01 24.56 3.36
C PHE A 187 -13.74 24.65 4.72
N PHE A 188 -15.04 24.34 4.74
CA PHE A 188 -15.88 24.48 5.93
C PHE A 188 -16.30 23.14 6.56
N GLY A 189 -16.21 22.03 5.84
CA GLY A 189 -16.74 20.73 6.28
C GLY A 189 -15.71 19.78 6.88
N GLY A 190 -14.41 19.99 6.68
CA GLY A 190 -13.35 19.10 7.19
C GLY A 190 -13.30 17.70 6.56
N GLU A 191 -14.25 17.34 5.71
CA GLU A 191 -14.26 16.12 4.91
C GLU A 191 -13.32 16.26 3.70
N GLY A 192 -12.61 15.17 3.34
CA GLY A 192 -11.60 15.16 2.29
C GLY A 192 -12.13 15.59 0.90
N PHE A 193 -11.20 15.91 -0.01
CA PHE A 193 -11.52 16.48 -1.33
C PHE A 193 -12.40 15.59 -2.23
N PHE A 194 -12.42 14.26 -2.02
CA PHE A 194 -13.07 13.30 -2.90
C PHE A 194 -13.60 12.10 -2.11
N ASN A 195 -14.80 11.65 -2.47
CA ASN A 195 -15.30 10.36 -2.05
C ASN A 195 -15.02 9.35 -3.16
N THR A 196 -14.66 8.14 -2.76
CA THR A 196 -14.54 7.00 -3.65
C THR A 196 -15.76 6.10 -3.44
N VAL A 197 -16.45 5.78 -4.53
CA VAL A 197 -17.56 4.82 -4.54
C VAL A 197 -17.00 3.47 -4.98
N VAL A 198 -17.07 2.49 -4.09
CA VAL A 198 -16.73 1.10 -4.41
C VAL A 198 -18.01 0.31 -4.60
N THR A 199 -18.11 -0.41 -5.70
CA THR A 199 -19.25 -1.27 -6.04
C THR A 199 -18.80 -2.72 -6.08
N GLY A 200 -19.49 -3.60 -5.34
CA GLY A 200 -19.24 -5.03 -5.29
C GLY A 200 -19.60 -5.78 -6.60
N PRO A 201 -19.32 -7.09 -6.65
CA PRO A 201 -19.09 -7.95 -5.50
C PRO A 201 -17.64 -8.02 -5.05
N GLY A 202 -17.43 -8.25 -3.76
CA GLY A 202 -16.11 -8.57 -3.19
C GLY A 202 -15.89 -7.92 -1.82
N LYS A 203 -14.76 -8.27 -1.22
CA LYS A 203 -14.32 -7.67 0.03
C LYS A 203 -13.71 -6.29 -0.23
N ILE A 204 -13.98 -5.36 0.68
CA ILE A 204 -13.24 -4.12 0.84
C ILE A 204 -12.66 -4.09 2.25
N THR A 205 -11.47 -3.50 2.37
CA THR A 205 -10.76 -3.29 3.63
C THR A 205 -10.50 -1.80 3.76
N LEU A 206 -11.05 -1.23 4.83
CA LEU A 206 -10.87 0.17 5.21
C LEU A 206 -9.83 0.28 6.31
N GLN A 207 -9.18 1.45 6.36
CA GLN A 207 -8.22 1.82 7.38
C GLN A 207 -8.79 2.97 8.21
N THR A 208 -8.63 2.95 9.53
CA THR A 208 -9.31 3.94 10.40
C THR A 208 -8.53 5.24 10.59
N MET A 209 -7.23 5.28 10.25
CA MET A 209 -6.41 6.46 10.49
C MET A 209 -5.39 6.69 9.37
N PRO A 210 -5.83 7.03 8.14
CA PRO A 210 -4.92 7.29 7.03
C PRO A 210 -3.82 8.30 7.41
N LYS A 211 -2.56 7.99 7.11
CA LYS A 211 -1.44 8.92 7.39
C LYS A 211 -1.58 10.27 6.70
N SER A 212 -2.25 10.31 5.55
CA SER A 212 -2.59 11.54 4.83
C SER A 212 -3.51 12.47 5.63
N GLN A 213 -4.49 11.90 6.36
CA GLN A 213 -5.39 12.67 7.21
C GLN A 213 -4.64 13.25 8.42
N LEU A 214 -3.78 12.45 9.07
CA LEU A 214 -2.95 12.96 10.15
C LEU A 214 -2.02 14.08 9.65
N ALA A 215 -1.40 13.90 8.48
CA ALA A 215 -0.53 14.93 7.90
C ALA A 215 -1.30 16.23 7.63
N ALA A 216 -2.53 16.13 7.12
CA ALA A 216 -3.40 17.30 6.90
C ALA A 216 -3.76 18.00 8.22
N GLU A 217 -4.08 17.23 9.27
CA GLU A 217 -4.38 17.75 10.59
C GLU A 217 -3.18 18.46 11.23
N ILE A 218 -1.98 17.88 11.13
CA ILE A 218 -0.76 18.53 11.60
C ILE A 218 -0.50 19.82 10.79
N ALA A 219 -0.66 19.78 9.47
CA ALA A 219 -0.43 20.93 8.62
C ALA A 219 -1.38 22.11 8.94
N SER A 220 -2.63 21.83 9.31
CA SER A 220 -3.60 22.88 9.69
C SER A 220 -3.22 23.60 10.99
N MET A 221 -2.45 22.94 11.86
CA MET A 221 -1.96 23.50 13.13
C MET A 221 -0.62 24.25 12.99
N ILE A 222 0.10 24.08 11.88
CA ILE A 222 1.36 24.77 11.63
C ILE A 222 1.05 26.16 11.05
N PRO A 223 1.42 27.27 11.73
CA PRO A 223 1.17 28.61 11.21
C PRO A 223 1.87 28.80 9.86
N SER A 224 1.12 29.25 8.85
CA SER A 224 1.71 29.77 7.61
C SER A 224 2.52 31.02 7.96
N LYS A 225 3.79 31.05 7.56
CA LYS A 225 4.64 32.25 7.66
C LYS A 225 4.07 33.42 6.87
#